data_AF-A0A7C5P047-F1
#
_entry.id   AF-A0A7C5P047-F1
#
_cell.length_a   1.000
_cell.length_b   1.000
_cell.length_c   1.000
_cell.angle_alpha   90.00
_cell.angle_beta   90.00
_cell.angle_gamma   90.00
#
_symmetry.space_group_name_H-M   'P 1'
#
loop_
_entity.id
_entity.type
_entity.pdbx_description
1 polymer ?
#
loop_
_entity_poly.entity_id
_entity_poly.type
_entity_poly.pdbx_seq_one_letter_code
_entity_poly.pdbx_strand_id
1 'polypeptide(L)' 'MFQKHPNTHDALVYWKDYAASSLDIFIVYWCKTTDFKVFLASLEEINLEIKKRFDAAGLDFAFPTQTIHLQQPVAKNA' A
#
# COMPACT_ATOMS: atom_id res chain seq x y z
N MET A 1 -14.99 3.89 1.62
CA MET A 1 -15.19 2.43 1.62
C MET A 1 -15.25 1.88 3.04
N PHE A 2 -14.32 2.27 3.93
CA PHE A 2 -14.30 1.84 5.33
C PHE A 2 -15.66 1.98 6.06
N GLN A 3 -16.25 3.18 6.08
CA GLN A 3 -17.57 3.39 6.72
C GLN A 3 -18.73 2.61 6.07
N LYS A 4 -18.58 2.17 4.81
CA LYS A 4 -19.60 1.37 4.11
C LYS A 4 -19.43 -0.12 4.36
N HIS A 5 -18.26 -0.56 4.82
CA HIS A 5 -17.99 -1.97 5.08
C HIS A 5 -18.76 -2.41 6.34
N PRO A 6 -19.54 -3.51 6.30
CA PRO A 6 -20.48 -3.86 7.36
C PRO A 6 -19.79 -4.03 8.72
N ASN A 7 -18.58 -4.61 8.71
CA ASN A 7 -17.83 -4.93 9.91
C ASN A 7 -16.90 -3.81 10.41
N THR A 8 -16.83 -2.66 9.73
CA THR A 8 -15.94 -1.56 10.15
C THR A 8 -16.69 -0.56 11.03
N HIS A 9 -16.12 -0.26 12.19
CA HIS A 9 -16.64 0.74 13.13
C HIS A 9 -16.16 2.14 12.76
N ASP A 10 -14.85 2.32 12.67
CA ASP A 10 -14.22 3.59 12.31
C ASP A 10 -12.89 3.35 11.59
N ALA A 11 -12.38 4.37 10.90
CA ALA A 11 -11.09 4.34 10.22
C ALA A 11 -10.42 5.71 10.20
N LEU A 12 -9.12 5.71 10.46
CA LEU A 12 -8.21 6.84 10.30
C LEU A 12 -7.35 6.62 9.06
N VAL A 13 -7.24 7.66 8.24
CA VAL A 13 -6.44 7.65 7.00
C VAL A 13 -5.64 8.94 6.95
N TYR A 14 -4.32 8.83 6.95
CA TYR A 14 -3.42 9.97 6.98
C TYR A 14 -2.23 9.77 6.03
N TRP A 15 -1.74 10.87 5.47
CA TRP A 15 -0.39 10.89 4.92
C TRP A 15 0.62 10.59 6.04
N LYS A 16 1.51 9.63 5.83
CA LYS A 16 2.52 9.26 6.83
C LYS A 16 3.81 10.01 6.57
N ASP A 17 4.46 9.73 5.44
CA ASP A 17 5.79 10.21 5.12
C ASP A 17 6.18 9.95 3.66
N TYR A 18 7.27 10.61 3.25
CA TYR A 18 8.02 10.29 2.04
C TYR A 18 9.10 9.28 2.41
N ALA A 19 8.89 8.00 2.08
CA ALA A 19 9.87 6.95 2.34
C ALA A 19 10.91 6.89 1.21
N ALA A 20 11.91 6.01 1.35
CA ALA A 20 13.04 5.94 0.42
C ALA A 20 12.65 5.69 -1.05
N SER A 21 11.52 5.01 -1.29
CA SER A 21 10.99 4.77 -2.64
C SER A 21 9.46 4.69 -2.70
N SER A 22 8.75 5.30 -1.73
CA SER A 22 7.28 5.30 -1.68
C SER A 22 6.72 6.56 -1.04
N LEU A 23 5.44 6.81 -1.33
CA LEU A 23 4.59 7.78 -0.65
C LEU A 23 3.66 6.99 0.27
N ASP A 24 3.87 7.08 1.57
CA ASP A 24 3.19 6.19 2.51
C ASP A 24 1.90 6.83 3.02
N ILE A 25 0.79 6.08 2.92
CA ILE A 25 -0.48 6.40 3.55
C ILE A 25 -0.66 5.46 4.74
N PHE A 26 -0.87 6.02 5.94
CA PHE A 26 -1.15 5.25 7.13
C PHE A 26 -2.66 5.07 7.31
N ILE A 27 -3.07 3.81 7.48
CA ILE A 27 -4.47 3.42 7.60
C ILE A 27 -4.65 2.59 8.87
N VAL A 28 -5.53 3.04 9.75
CA VAL A 28 -5.98 2.26 10.92
C VAL A 28 -7.49 2.14 10.83
N TYR A 29 -8.03 0.96 11.10
CA TYR A 29 -9.48 0.80 11.24
C TYR A 29 -9.81 -0.24 12.31
N TRP A 30 -10.98 -0.04 12.93
CA TRP A 30 -11.50 -0.91 13.96
C TRP A 30 -12.67 -1.71 13.42
N CYS A 31 -12.71 -3.01 13.72
CA CYS A 31 -13.86 -3.84 13.42
C CYS A 31 -14.89 -3.80 14.56
N LYS A 32 -16.17 -3.96 14.22
CA LYS A 32 -17.30 -4.06 15.18
C LYS A 32 -17.34 -5.40 15.92
N THR A 33 -16.44 -6.32 15.61
CA THR A 33 -16.41 -7.68 16.13
C THR A 33 -15.09 -7.96 16.83
N THR A 34 -15.13 -8.81 17.84
CA THR A 34 -13.95 -9.39 18.51
C THR A 34 -13.58 -10.76 17.93
N ASP A 35 -14.37 -11.30 17.00
CA ASP A 35 -14.02 -12.53 16.28
C ASP A 35 -12.87 -12.25 15.31
N PHE A 36 -11.73 -12.87 15.61
CA PHE A 36 -10.50 -12.65 14.86
C PHE A 36 -10.58 -13.14 13.40
N LYS A 37 -11.35 -14.20 13.11
CA LYS A 37 -11.53 -14.68 11.72
C LYS A 37 -12.32 -13.67 10.90
N VAL A 38 -13.37 -13.10 11.47
CA VAL A 38 -14.18 -12.07 10.80
C VAL A 38 -13.37 -10.79 10.62
N PHE A 39 -12.53 -10.44 11.59
CA PHE A 39 -11.58 -9.32 11.46
C PHE A 39 -10.62 -9.53 10.29
N LEU A 40 -9.96 -10.69 10.20
CA LEU A 40 -9.00 -10.98 9.13
C LEU A 40 -9.66 -11.00 7.74
N ALA A 41 -10.86 -11.58 7.62
CA ALA A 41 -11.62 -11.56 6.36
C ALA A 41 -11.99 -10.12 5.95
N SER A 42 -12.45 -9.30 6.90
CA SER A 42 -12.77 -7.89 6.65
C SER A 42 -11.53 -7.10 6.23
N LEU A 43 -10.36 -7.41 6.81
CA LEU A 43 -9.09 -6.79 6.45
C LEU A 43 -8.68 -7.11 5.02
N GLU A 44 -8.81 -8.37 4.60
CA GLU A 44 -8.54 -8.80 3.24
C GLU A 44 -9.47 -8.11 2.23
N GLU A 45 -10.78 -8.14 2.47
CA GLU A 45 -11.79 -7.51 1.61
C GLU A 45 -11.49 -6.02 1.37
N ILE A 46 -11.17 -5.29 2.45
CA ILE A 46 -10.82 -3.88 2.39
C ILE A 46 -9.53 -3.65 1.60
N ASN A 47 -8.49 -4.44 1.84
CA ASN A 47 -7.20 -4.31 1.15
C ASN A 47 -7.30 -4.62 -0.35
N LEU A 48 -8.08 -5.64 -0.73
CA LEU A 48 -8.34 -5.96 -2.12
C LEU A 48 -9.14 -4.86 -2.83
N GLU A 49 -10.12 -4.26 -2.15
CA GLU A 49 -10.87 -3.12 -2.70
C GLU A 49 -9.99 -1.87 -2.85
N ILE A 50 -9.04 -1.63 -1.93
CA ILE A 50 -8.00 -0.59 -2.09
C ILE A 50 -7.21 -0.85 -3.37
N LYS A 51 -6.65 -2.05 -3.52
CA LYS A 51 -5.85 -2.42 -4.70
C LYS A 51 -6.64 -2.22 -5.99
N LYS A 52 -7.87 -2.72 -6.05
CA LYS A 52 -8.76 -2.58 -7.21
C LYS A 52 -9.01 -1.11 -7.59
N ARG A 53 -9.19 -0.22 -6.61
CA ARG A 53 -9.39 1.22 -6.86
C ARG A 53 -8.13 1.91 -7.36
N PHE A 54 -6.97 1.54 -6.83
CA PHE A 54 -5.67 2.03 -7.31
C PHE A 54 -5.45 1.61 -8.76
N ASP A 55 -5.67 0.33 -9.07
CA ASP A 55 -5.54 -0.20 -10.43
C ASP A 55 -6.48 0.51 -11.41
N ALA A 56 -7.75 0.71 -11.02
CA ALA A 56 -8.72 1.44 -11.83
C ALA A 56 -8.36 2.92 -12.05
N ALA A 57 -7.57 3.51 -11.15
CA ALA A 57 -7.05 4.87 -11.26
C ALA A 57 -5.71 4.94 -12.03
N GLY A 58 -5.17 3.81 -12.49
CA GLY A 58 -3.85 3.74 -13.14
C GLY A 58 -2.69 3.96 -12.16
N LEU A 59 -2.90 3.69 -10.88
CA LEU A 59 -1.89 3.80 -9.83
C LEU A 59 -1.39 2.41 -9.45
N ASP A 60 -0.08 2.22 -9.55
CA ASP A 60 0.58 1.00 -9.07
C ASP A 60 1.14 1.21 -7.65
N PHE A 61 1.28 0.11 -6.92
CA PHE A 61 1.95 0.11 -5.62
C PHE A 61 3.45 0.23 -5.80
N ALA A 62 4.07 1.05 -4.96
CA ALA A 62 5.51 1.26 -5.00
C ALA A 62 6.27 0.01 -4.55
N PHE A 63 7.18 -0.46 -5.41
CA PHE A 63 8.21 -1.43 -5.05
C PHE A 63 9.51 -0.71 -4.67
N PRO A 64 10.38 -1.33 -3.86
CA PRO A 64 11.72 -0.79 -3.62
C PRO A 64 12.42 -0.46 -4.94
N THR A 65 12.78 0.80 -5.11
CA THR A 65 13.34 1.32 -6.37
C THR A 65 14.66 2.02 -6.11
N GLN A 66 15.61 1.89 -7.04
CA GLN A 66 16.91 2.55 -6.99
C GLN A 66 17.34 2.99 -8.38
N THR A 67 18.07 4.11 -8.43
CA THR A 67 18.72 4.59 -9.66
C THR A 67 20.15 4.07 -9.68
N ILE A 68 20.49 3.26 -10.70
CA ILE A 68 21.84 2.72 -10.88
C ILE A 68 22.58 3.53 -11.95
N HIS A 69 23.70 4.14 -11.57
CA HIS A 69 24.60 4.81 -12.51
C HIS A 69 25.64 3.82 -13.06
N LEU A 70 25.47 3.40 -14.32
CA LEU A 70 26.40 2.49 -14.98
C LEU A 70 27.54 3.27 -15.64
N GLN A 71 28.78 2.98 -15.25
CA GLN A 71 29.98 3.49 -15.94
C GLN A 71 30.38 2.52 -17.05
N GLN A 72 30.73 3.05 -18.22
CA GLN A 72 31.29 2.22 -19.28
C GLN A 72 32.73 1.78 -18.91
N PRO A 73 33.10 0.51 -19.13
CA PRO A 73 34.47 0.08 -18.97
C PRO A 73 35.38 0.91 -19.87
N VAL A 74 36.45 1.49 -19.30
CA VAL A 74 37.51 2.10 -20.11
C VAL A 74 38.16 0.98 -20.91
N ALA A 75 38.12 1.07 -22.25
CA ALA A 75 38.79 0.12 -23.12
C ALA A 75 40.29 0.07 -22.75
N LYS A 76 40.76 -1.08 -22.28
CA LYS A 76 42.19 -1.32 -22.10
C LYS A 76 42.80 -1.51 -23.49
N ASN A 77 43.47 -0.48 -23.99
CA ASN A 77 44.36 -0.63 -25.15
C ASN A 77 45.51 -1.54 -24.71
N ALA A 78 45.65 -2.68 -25.39
CA ALA A 78 46.80 -3.59 -25.31
C ALA A 78 47.95 -3.07 -26.16
#